data_AF-A0A3A6JJJ5-F1
#
_entry.id   AF-A0A3A6JJJ5-F1
#
_cell.length_a   1.000
_cell.length_b   1.000
_cell.length_c   1.000
_cell.angle_alpha   90.00
_cell.angle_beta   90.00
_cell.angle_gamma   90.00
#
_symmetry.space_group_name_H-M   'P 1'
#
loop_
_entity.id
_entity.type
_entity.pdbx_description
1 polymer ?
#
loop_
_entity_poly.entity_id
_entity_poly.type
_entity_poly.pdbx_seq_one_letter_code
_entity_poly.pdbx_strand_id
1 'polypeptide(L)'
;MITYGMQKETAASIDVATKQAVNSVKKNLIVLQKAAAEYERSCVAYFKQVLTATGLSQKVVNKETGKVGKIRIVHGRYHSLEYPMELRFFPDDEKPKKKPNKLQQHENGRQILASYFLCMQPNNELSEYLKQNFEPYHE
;
A
#
# COMPACT_ATOMS: atom_id res chain seq x y z
N MET A 1 -29.32 -29.28 -44.47
CA MET A 1 -28.86 -29.49 -43.08
C MET A 1 -27.45 -28.89 -42.84
N ILE A 2 -27.08 -27.80 -43.54
CA ILE A 2 -25.71 -27.23 -43.55
C ILE A 2 -25.56 -26.13 -42.48
N THR A 3 -26.64 -25.40 -42.20
CA THR A 3 -26.68 -24.28 -41.25
C THR A 3 -26.44 -24.68 -39.79
N TYR A 4 -26.93 -25.84 -39.35
CA TYR A 4 -26.74 -26.32 -37.97
C TYR A 4 -25.31 -26.79 -37.68
N GLY A 5 -24.62 -27.39 -38.68
CA GLY A 5 -23.22 -27.81 -38.54
C GLY A 5 -22.27 -26.63 -38.40
N MET A 6 -22.43 -25.63 -39.27
CA MET A 6 -21.64 -24.40 -39.23
C MET A 6 -21.86 -23.58 -37.94
N GLN A 7 -23.09 -23.56 -37.40
CA GLN A 7 -23.38 -22.91 -36.11
C GLN A 7 -22.69 -23.61 -34.93
N LYS A 8 -22.62 -24.95 -34.91
CA LYS A 8 -21.91 -25.71 -33.87
C LYS A 8 -20.40 -25.49 -33.92
N GLU A 9 -19.81 -25.49 -35.11
CA GLU A 9 -18.38 -25.22 -35.29
C GLU A 9 -18.02 -23.80 -34.88
N THR A 10 -18.84 -22.81 -35.26
CA THR A 10 -18.67 -21.40 -34.86
C THR A 10 -18.74 -21.23 -33.34
N ALA A 11 -19.73 -21.87 -32.68
CA ALA A 11 -19.85 -21.82 -31.22
C ALA A 11 -18.66 -22.46 -30.50
N ALA A 12 -18.14 -23.58 -31.02
CA ALA A 12 -16.97 -24.24 -30.48
C ALA A 12 -15.69 -23.38 -30.64
N SER A 13 -15.50 -22.72 -31.78
CA SER A 13 -14.39 -21.80 -32.00
C SER A 13 -14.45 -20.58 -31.06
N ILE A 14 -15.64 -20.02 -30.80
CA ILE A 14 -15.84 -18.91 -29.85
C ILE A 14 -15.53 -19.36 -28.42
N ASP A 15 -15.96 -20.56 -28.00
CA ASP A 15 -15.67 -21.10 -26.67
C ASP A 15 -14.16 -21.26 -26.45
N VAL A 16 -13.43 -21.78 -27.45
CA VAL A 16 -11.96 -21.92 -27.38
C VAL A 16 -11.26 -20.56 -27.29
N ALA A 17 -11.66 -19.60 -28.12
CA ALA A 17 -11.09 -18.25 -28.09
C ALA A 17 -11.35 -17.54 -26.75
N THR A 18 -12.55 -17.71 -26.19
CA THR A 18 -12.94 -17.13 -24.89
C THR A 18 -12.11 -17.73 -23.76
N LYS A 19 -11.91 -19.06 -23.75
CA LYS A 19 -11.04 -19.73 -22.77
C LYS A 19 -9.59 -19.26 -22.85
N GLN A 20 -9.06 -19.06 -24.07
CA GLN A 20 -7.71 -18.53 -24.25
C GLN A 20 -7.59 -17.08 -23.75
N ALA A 21 -8.56 -16.21 -24.05
CA ALA A 21 -8.59 -14.84 -23.56
C ALA A 21 -8.66 -14.77 -22.02
N VAL A 22 -9.54 -15.57 -21.40
CA VAL A 22 -9.65 -15.67 -19.93
C VAL A 22 -8.33 -16.14 -19.31
N ASN A 23 -7.67 -17.14 -19.91
CA ASN A 23 -6.38 -17.61 -19.43
C ASN A 23 -5.27 -16.56 -19.57
N SER A 24 -5.29 -15.76 -20.64
CA SER A 24 -4.36 -14.65 -20.83
C SER A 24 -4.56 -13.56 -19.77
N VAL A 25 -5.81 -13.14 -19.53
CA VAL A 25 -6.15 -12.16 -18.49
C VAL A 25 -5.73 -12.66 -17.10
N LYS A 26 -5.98 -13.94 -16.77
CA LYS A 26 -5.54 -14.54 -15.50
C LYS A 26 -4.02 -14.48 -15.33
N LYS A 27 -3.25 -14.78 -16.38
CA LYS A 27 -1.78 -14.69 -16.34
C LYS A 27 -1.32 -13.26 -16.11
N ASN A 28 -1.90 -12.29 -16.81
CA ASN A 28 -1.56 -10.87 -16.64
C ASN A 28 -1.90 -10.37 -15.24
N LEU A 29 -3.04 -10.78 -14.67
CA LEU A 29 -3.42 -10.45 -13.30
C LEU A 29 -2.40 -10.99 -12.30
N ILE A 30 -1.92 -12.23 -12.47
CA ILE A 30 -0.88 -12.81 -11.62
C ILE A 30 0.42 -11.99 -11.69
N VAL A 31 0.82 -11.55 -12.89
CA VAL A 31 2.03 -10.72 -13.08
C VAL A 31 1.88 -9.39 -12.35
N LEU A 32 0.73 -8.70 -12.50
CA LEU A 32 0.46 -7.44 -11.81
C LEU A 32 0.44 -7.61 -10.29
N GLN A 33 -0.16 -8.69 -9.78
CA GLN A 33 -0.17 -8.99 -8.34
C GLN A 33 1.25 -9.23 -7.79
N LYS A 34 2.11 -9.91 -8.55
CA LYS A 34 3.52 -10.11 -8.17
C LYS A 34 4.28 -8.77 -8.13
N ALA A 35 4.12 -7.93 -9.16
CA ALA A 35 4.75 -6.62 -9.21
C ALA A 35 4.30 -5.72 -8.03
N ALA A 36 3.00 -5.73 -7.71
CA ALA A 36 2.47 -5.01 -6.56
C ALA A 36 3.06 -5.50 -5.22
N ALA A 37 3.17 -6.82 -5.04
CA ALA A 37 3.76 -7.40 -3.84
C ALA A 37 5.27 -7.09 -3.71
N GLU A 38 6.00 -7.08 -4.83
CA GLU A 38 7.43 -6.71 -4.86
C GLU A 38 7.64 -5.23 -4.54
N TYR A 39 6.77 -4.37 -5.09
CA TYR A 39 6.73 -2.96 -4.74
C TYR A 39 6.50 -2.76 -3.24
N GLU A 40 5.47 -3.37 -2.66
CA GLU A 40 5.18 -3.29 -1.21
C GLU A 40 6.38 -3.73 -0.35
N ARG A 41 7.02 -4.84 -0.72
CA ARG A 41 8.23 -5.33 -0.01
C ARG A 41 9.36 -4.30 -0.04
N SER A 42 9.56 -3.66 -1.20
CA SER A 42 10.59 -2.63 -1.38
C SER A 42 10.30 -1.39 -0.50
N CYS A 43 9.03 -0.97 -0.44
CA CYS A 43 8.58 0.11 0.44
C CYS A 43 8.91 -0.17 1.91
N VAL A 44 8.56 -1.37 2.37
CA VAL A 44 8.74 -1.80 3.76
C VAL A 44 10.23 -1.93 4.10
N ALA A 45 11.05 -2.43 3.17
CA ALA A 45 12.50 -2.54 3.35
C ALA A 45 13.15 -1.15 3.48
N TYR A 46 12.81 -0.22 2.60
CA TYR A 46 13.31 1.15 2.65
C TYR A 46 12.91 1.86 3.95
N PHE A 47 11.64 1.72 4.37
CA PHE A 47 11.18 2.28 5.63
C PHE A 47 11.99 1.79 6.83
N LYS A 48 12.29 0.49 6.89
CA LYS A 48 13.14 -0.08 7.95
C LYS A 48 14.54 0.53 7.93
N GLN A 49 15.13 0.75 6.75
CA GLN A 49 16.44 1.40 6.63
C GLN A 49 16.40 2.84 7.19
N VAL A 50 15.35 3.60 6.87
CA VAL A 50 15.20 4.97 7.37
C VAL A 50 14.96 5.01 8.88
N LEU A 51 14.18 4.09 9.44
CA LEU A 51 14.03 3.95 10.89
C LEU A 51 15.39 3.73 11.57
N THR A 52 16.19 2.79 11.05
CA THR A 52 17.55 2.56 11.55
C THR A 52 18.43 3.81 11.44
N ALA A 53 18.41 4.50 10.30
CA ALA A 53 19.20 5.72 10.07
C ALA A 53 18.77 6.91 10.95
N THR A 54 17.52 6.92 11.42
CA THR A 54 16.98 7.95 12.31
C THR A 54 17.10 7.60 13.79
N GLY A 55 17.58 6.40 14.13
CA GLY A 55 17.62 5.89 15.50
C GLY A 55 16.24 5.57 16.07
N LEU A 56 15.22 5.49 15.22
CA LEU A 56 13.85 5.18 15.59
C LEU A 56 13.57 3.69 15.46
N SER A 57 12.64 3.21 16.27
CA SER A 57 12.02 1.90 16.07
C SER A 57 10.62 2.09 15.45
N GLN A 58 9.90 0.99 15.18
CA GLN A 58 8.49 1.12 14.82
C GLN A 58 7.63 1.65 15.95
N LYS A 59 8.05 1.47 17.21
CA LYS A 59 7.40 2.07 18.38
C LYS A 59 8.06 3.41 18.68
N VAL A 60 7.24 4.46 18.69
CA VAL A 60 7.69 5.85 18.81
C VAL A 60 6.73 6.64 19.69
N VAL A 61 7.22 7.76 20.21
CA VAL A 61 6.38 8.79 20.80
C VAL A 61 6.09 9.84 19.72
N ASN A 62 4.82 10.16 19.50
CA ASN A 62 4.43 11.27 18.65
C ASN A 62 4.62 12.58 19.41
N LYS A 63 5.46 13.49 18.89
CA LYS A 63 5.82 14.75 19.54
C LYS A 63 4.66 15.73 19.67
N GLU A 64 3.76 15.75 18.70
CA GLU A 64 2.60 16.65 18.69
C GLU A 64 1.58 16.26 19.76
N THR A 65 1.35 14.96 19.93
CA THR A 65 0.30 14.44 20.83
C THR A 65 0.82 13.89 22.15
N GLY A 66 2.14 13.68 22.28
CA GLY A 66 2.76 12.98 23.40
C GLY A 66 2.42 11.49 23.49
N LYS A 67 1.66 10.94 22.55
CA LYS A 67 1.18 9.56 22.61
C LYS A 67 2.25 8.58 22.16
N VAL A 68 2.31 7.43 22.85
CA VAL A 68 3.09 6.27 22.42
C VAL A 68 2.27 5.48 21.41
N GLY A 69 2.92 4.99 20.35
CA GLY A 69 2.26 4.17 19.36
C GLY A 69 3.22 3.59 18.34
N LYS A 70 2.64 2.97 17.31
CA LYS A 70 3.40 2.31 16.23
C LYS A 70 3.26 3.06 14.92
N ILE A 71 4.38 3.35 14.27
CA ILE A 71 4.41 3.82 12.88
C ILE A 71 4.53 2.64 11.92
N ARG A 72 3.68 2.63 10.89
CA ARG A 72 3.65 1.58 9.86
C ARG A 72 3.38 2.17 8.49
N ILE A 73 3.93 1.54 7.48
CA ILE A 73 3.52 1.77 6.11
C ILE A 73 2.33 0.86 5.79
N VAL A 74 1.24 1.45 5.28
CA VAL A 74 -0.01 0.76 4.93
C VAL A 74 -0.45 1.15 3.52
N HIS A 75 -1.31 0.34 2.91
CA HIS A 75 -1.94 0.74 1.65
C HIS A 75 -2.92 1.90 1.86
N GLY A 76 -2.76 2.96 1.06
CA GLY A 76 -3.69 4.09 1.02
C GLY A 76 -5.08 3.67 0.55
N ARG A 77 -6.13 4.38 1.01
CA ARG A 77 -7.54 4.01 0.73
C ARG A 77 -8.25 4.85 -0.34
N TYR A 78 -7.67 5.94 -0.85
CA TYR A 78 -8.35 6.83 -1.80
C TYR A 78 -7.37 7.64 -2.67
N HIS A 79 -7.16 7.27 -3.93
CA HIS A 79 -7.78 7.92 -5.10
C HIS A 79 -7.34 7.20 -6.38
N SER A 80 -8.26 7.18 -7.33
CA SER A 80 -8.11 6.67 -8.69
C SER A 80 -6.84 7.22 -9.35
N LEU A 81 -5.97 6.31 -9.78
CA LEU A 81 -4.85 6.46 -10.73
C LEU A 81 -3.43 6.55 -10.17
N GLU A 82 -3.22 6.83 -8.87
CA GLU A 82 -1.90 6.73 -8.26
C GLU A 82 -2.05 6.05 -6.90
N TYR A 83 -1.65 4.78 -6.79
CA TYR A 83 -1.66 4.02 -5.54
C TYR A 83 -0.30 4.14 -4.83
N PRO A 84 -0.13 5.06 -3.87
CA PRO A 84 1.01 4.97 -2.98
C PRO A 84 0.67 4.26 -1.67
N MET A 85 1.70 3.67 -1.09
CA MET A 85 1.68 3.33 0.34
C MET A 85 1.52 4.62 1.19
N GLU A 86 1.27 4.51 2.47
CA GLU A 86 1.12 5.65 3.39
C GLU A 86 1.79 5.34 4.72
N LEU A 87 2.56 6.29 5.27
CA LEU A 87 3.02 6.20 6.66
C LEU A 87 1.88 6.61 7.60
N ARG A 88 1.55 5.76 8.57
CA ARG A 88 0.52 6.05 9.58
C ARG A 88 1.00 5.73 10.99
N PHE A 89 0.56 6.54 11.94
CA PHE A 89 0.76 6.34 13.37
C PHE A 89 -0.47 5.70 14.01
N PHE A 90 -0.25 4.69 14.86
CA PHE A 90 -1.28 3.94 15.56
C PHE A 90 -1.02 4.05 17.07
N PRO A 91 -1.76 4.91 17.80
CA PRO A 91 -1.59 5.07 19.25
C PRO A 91 -1.88 3.76 20.01
N ASP A 92 -1.13 3.45 21.07
CA ASP A 92 -1.33 2.24 21.88
C ASP A 92 -2.65 2.30 22.69
N ASP A 93 -3.05 3.49 23.15
CA ASP A 93 -4.25 3.69 23.99
C ASP A 93 -5.57 3.73 23.22
N GLU A 94 -5.54 3.83 21.88
CA GLU A 94 -6.77 3.78 21.08
C GLU A 94 -7.21 2.33 20.87
N LYS A 95 -8.28 1.92 21.56
CA LYS A 95 -9.02 0.70 21.20
C LYS A 95 -9.34 0.74 19.70
N PRO A 96 -9.08 -0.34 18.93
CA PRO A 96 -9.34 -0.35 17.49
C PRO A 96 -10.84 -0.15 17.25
N LYS A 97 -11.24 1.08 16.91
CA LYS A 97 -12.62 1.36 16.52
C LYS A 97 -12.90 0.60 15.22
N LYS A 98 -14.01 -0.14 15.17
CA LYS A 98 -14.43 -0.99 14.04
C LYS A 98 -14.48 -0.26 12.69
N LYS A 99 -14.56 1.07 12.67
CA LYS A 99 -14.34 1.92 11.49
C LYS A 99 -13.70 3.23 11.95
N PRO A 100 -12.56 3.66 11.36
CA PRO A 100 -12.04 5.01 11.58
C PRO A 100 -13.08 6.01 11.06
N ASN A 101 -13.40 7.04 11.83
CA ASN A 101 -14.21 8.14 11.32
C ASN A 101 -13.39 8.90 10.27
N LYS A 102 -13.99 9.36 9.16
CA LYS A 102 -13.26 9.98 8.04
C LYS A 102 -12.38 11.17 8.48
N LEU A 103 -12.79 11.87 9.53
CA LEU A 103 -12.05 12.98 10.14
C LEU A 103 -10.87 12.52 11.02
N GLN A 104 -11.01 11.40 11.75
CA GLN A 104 -9.93 10.86 12.60
C GLN A 104 -8.77 10.25 11.80
N GLN A 105 -8.99 9.90 10.53
CA GLN A 105 -7.92 9.48 9.62
C GLN A 105 -6.98 10.63 9.24
N HIS A 106 -7.44 11.88 9.37
CA HIS A 106 -6.64 13.07 9.15
C HIS A 106 -5.89 13.51 10.43
N GLU A 107 -6.47 13.27 11.61
CA GLU A 107 -5.92 13.70 12.90
C GLU A 107 -4.83 12.75 13.46
N ASN A 108 -4.87 11.45 13.16
CA ASN A 108 -3.90 10.47 13.67
C ASN A 108 -2.64 10.32 12.78
N GLY A 109 -2.28 11.39 12.06
CA GLY A 109 -1.09 11.46 11.25
C GLY A 109 -1.40 12.13 9.93
N ARG A 110 -0.60 13.13 9.56
CA ARG A 110 -0.50 13.56 8.17
C ARG A 110 -0.37 12.29 7.32
N GLN A 111 -1.34 12.05 6.43
CA GLN A 111 -1.16 11.12 5.33
C GLN A 111 -0.01 11.67 4.49
N ILE A 112 1.20 11.21 4.76
CA ILE A 112 2.25 11.40 3.79
C ILE A 112 2.03 10.29 2.77
N LEU A 113 1.52 10.71 1.61
CA LEU A 113 1.43 9.86 0.45
C LEU A 113 2.84 9.35 0.15
N ALA A 114 3.05 8.04 0.23
CA ALA A 114 4.33 7.43 -0.12
C ALA A 114 4.65 7.50 -1.62
N SER A 115 3.80 8.14 -2.43
CA SER A 115 4.13 8.54 -3.80
C SER A 115 5.29 9.53 -3.78
N TYR A 116 5.40 10.33 -2.72
CA TYR A 116 6.56 11.18 -2.46
C TYR A 116 7.77 10.41 -1.92
N PHE A 117 7.60 9.22 -1.32
CA PHE A 117 8.69 8.47 -0.69
C PHE A 117 9.46 7.52 -1.62
N LEU A 118 8.88 7.09 -2.74
CA LEU A 118 9.42 5.94 -3.47
C LEU A 118 9.50 6.10 -4.98
N CYS A 119 8.85 7.11 -5.56
CA CYS A 119 8.79 7.19 -7.02
C CYS A 119 9.90 8.02 -7.67
N MET A 120 10.52 9.02 -7.03
CA MET A 120 11.65 9.76 -7.63
C MET A 120 12.44 10.57 -6.58
N GLN A 121 13.49 9.99 -5.99
CA GLN A 121 14.70 10.63 -5.42
C GLN A 121 15.08 10.19 -3.98
N PRO A 122 16.38 10.08 -3.68
CA PRO A 122 16.92 9.81 -2.35
C PRO A 122 16.87 11.07 -1.47
N ASN A 123 15.71 11.71 -1.35
CA ASN A 123 15.61 12.92 -0.55
C ASN A 123 15.34 12.57 0.91
N ASN A 124 16.14 13.18 1.79
CA ASN A 124 16.13 13.08 3.24
C ASN A 124 14.78 13.42 3.91
N GLU A 125 13.74 13.74 3.16
CA GLU A 125 12.44 14.21 3.64
C GLU A 125 11.76 13.23 4.59
N LEU A 126 11.82 11.91 4.33
CA LEU A 126 11.25 10.93 5.27
C LEU A 126 12.01 10.93 6.60
N SER A 127 13.35 10.95 6.53
CA SER A 127 14.20 10.97 7.72
C SER A 127 13.98 12.23 8.54
N GLU A 128 13.88 13.39 7.88
CA GLU A 128 13.61 14.68 8.50
C GLU A 128 12.21 14.74 9.10
N TYR A 129 11.20 14.30 8.36
CA TYR A 129 9.84 14.20 8.87
C TYR A 129 9.78 13.33 10.12
N LEU A 130 10.39 12.14 10.08
CA LEU A 130 10.40 11.23 11.22
C LEU A 130 11.08 11.86 12.44
N LYS A 131 12.23 12.50 12.26
CA LYS A 131 12.94 13.22 13.34
C LYS A 131 12.16 14.41 13.88
N GLN A 132 11.42 15.13 13.04
CA GLN A 132 10.63 16.30 13.44
C GLN A 132 9.37 15.92 14.22
N ASN A 133 8.77 14.78 13.91
CA ASN A 133 7.43 14.42 14.42
C ASN A 133 7.45 13.30 15.47
N PHE A 134 8.53 12.53 15.56
CA PHE A 134 8.60 11.38 16.45
C PHE A 134 9.90 11.35 17.28
N GLU A 135 9.81 10.71 18.44
CA GLU A 135 10.94 10.40 19.31
C GLU A 135 11.06 8.89 19.52
N PRO A 136 12.28 8.39 19.77
CA PRO A 136 12.47 7.00 20.19
C PRO A 136 11.64 6.74 21.46
N TYR A 137 10.91 5.63 21.45
CA TYR A 137 10.31 5.13 22.68
C TYR A 137 11.39 4.36 23.46
N HIS A 138 11.74 4.87 24.64
CA HIS A 138 12.61 4.19 25.59
C HIS A 138 11.73 3.41 26.58
N GLU A 139 11.88 2.08 26.62
CA GLU A 139 11.21 1.21 27.60
C GLU A 139 11.68 1.47 29.03
#